data_AF-A0AAJ0XJE4-F1
#
_entry.id   AF-A0AAJ0XJE4-F1
#
_cell.length_a   1.000
_cell.length_b   1.000
_cell.length_c   1.000
_cell.angle_alpha   90.00
_cell.angle_beta   90.00
_cell.angle_gamma   90.00
#
_symmetry.space_group_name_H-M   'P 1'
#
loop_
_entity.id
_entity.type
_entity.pdbx_description
1 polymer ?
#
loop_
_entity_poly.entity_id
_entity_poly.type
_entity_poly.pdbx_seq_one_letter_code
_entity_poly.pdbx_strand_id
1 'polypeptide(L)'
;MKGVDASLVFAMIFALIFIGLLLVFGMGQITNMFCFNNNAQMDKAVKDLDNDVQNIYNLAEGASKLFKASIPSGSSICVVNTSDPGINTPGYWMPNPDLMPIIEQQIRLKNANVWINYNCGSNEQTYRIGHLRAVRQPGMTGTGSFCASSGGSIYLENAGTYVAAMLG
;
A
#
# COMPACT_ATOMS: atom_id res chain seq x y z
N MET A 1 -45.39 32.69 30.96
CA MET A 1 -44.30 31.86 30.41
C MET A 1 -44.93 30.81 29.51
N LYS A 2 -44.74 30.90 28.19
CA LYS A 2 -45.20 29.85 27.28
C LYS A 2 -44.32 28.63 27.57
N GLY A 3 -44.88 27.63 28.23
CA GLY A 3 -44.19 26.38 28.48
C GLY A 3 -43.73 25.83 27.13
N VAL A 4 -42.46 25.46 27.04
CA VAL A 4 -41.96 24.74 25.88
C VAL A 4 -42.82 23.49 25.77
N ASP A 5 -43.56 23.35 24.66
CA ASP A 5 -44.43 22.19 24.45
C ASP A 5 -43.59 20.93 24.63
N ALA A 6 -44.08 19.98 25.43
CA ALA A 6 -43.37 18.74 25.73
C ALA A 6 -42.98 17.98 24.45
N SER A 7 -43.75 18.17 23.36
CA SER A 7 -43.44 17.68 22.01
C SER A 7 -42.15 18.25 21.44
N LEU A 8 -41.83 19.51 21.68
CA LEU A 8 -40.58 20.14 21.24
C LEU A 8 -39.37 19.58 21.99
N VAL A 9 -39.53 19.34 23.30
CA VAL A 9 -38.48 18.73 24.14
C VAL A 9 -38.23 17.28 23.70
N PHE A 10 -39.29 16.50 23.49
CA PHE A 10 -39.17 15.13 22.98
C PHE A 10 -38.56 15.05 21.58
N ALA A 11 -38.94 15.95 20.68
CA ALA A 11 -38.35 16.03 19.34
C ALA A 11 -36.85 16.35 19.40
N MET A 12 -36.44 17.24 20.31
CA MET A 12 -35.02 17.57 20.52
C MET A 12 -34.22 16.38 21.04
N ILE A 13 -34.74 15.66 22.04
CA ILE A 13 -34.10 14.45 22.59
C ILE A 13 -33.99 13.36 21.52
N PHE A 14 -35.06 13.13 20.77
CA PHE A 14 -35.07 12.16 19.67
C PHE A 14 -34.03 12.51 18.59
N ALA A 15 -33.97 13.78 18.18
CA ALA A 15 -32.99 14.25 17.21
C ALA A 15 -31.54 14.05 17.69
N LEU A 16 -31.26 14.32 18.97
CA LEU A 16 -29.93 14.10 19.55
C LEU A 16 -29.54 12.61 19.56
N ILE A 17 -30.48 11.72 19.89
CA ILE A 17 -30.26 10.28 19.82
C ILE A 17 -30.01 9.83 18.38
N PHE A 18 -30.77 10.35 17.42
CA PHE A 18 -30.64 10.01 16.01
C PHE A 18 -29.30 10.49 15.41
N ILE A 19 -28.87 11.71 15.75
CA ILE A 19 -27.54 12.22 15.37
C ILE A 19 -26.44 11.37 16.00
N GLY A 20 -26.58 10.99 17.28
CA GLY A 20 -25.64 10.09 17.95
C GLY A 20 -25.53 8.72 17.26
N LEU A 21 -26.66 8.13 16.88
CA LEU A 21 -26.69 6.89 16.11
C LEU A 21 -26.02 7.04 14.74
N LEU A 22 -26.32 8.11 14.00
CA LEU A 22 -25.70 8.37 12.69
C LEU A 22 -24.19 8.58 12.80
N LEU A 23 -23.69 9.20 13.87
CA LEU A 23 -22.25 9.35 14.08
C LEU A 23 -21.58 8.01 14.37
N VAL A 24 -22.15 7.20 15.27
CA VAL A 24 -21.58 5.90 15.65
C VAL A 24 -21.61 4.90 14.49
N PHE A 25 -22.73 4.78 13.79
CA PHE A 25 -22.89 3.82 12.69
C PHE A 25 -22.37 4.36 11.35
N GLY A 26 -22.47 5.67 11.11
CA GLY A 26 -22.01 6.31 9.88
C GLY A 26 -20.49 6.38 9.78
N MET A 27 -19.77 6.60 10.89
CA MET A 27 -18.30 6.64 10.84
C MET A 27 -17.68 5.31 10.39
N GLY A 28 -18.21 4.17 10.83
CA GLY A 28 -17.70 2.85 10.42
C GLY A 28 -17.91 2.54 8.93
N GLN A 29 -18.99 3.05 8.32
CA GLN A 29 -19.22 2.94 6.88
C GLN A 29 -18.25 3.81 6.08
N ILE A 30 -18.00 5.03 6.58
CA ILE A 30 -17.08 5.99 5.96
C ILE A 30 -15.64 5.45 5.96
N THR A 31 -15.15 4.93 7.09
CA THR A 31 -13.79 4.36 7.17
C THR A 31 -13.61 3.18 6.23
N ASN A 32 -14.59 2.27 6.14
CA ASN A 32 -14.55 1.15 5.21
C ASN A 32 -14.54 1.63 3.74
N MET A 33 -15.33 2.66 3.40
CA MET A 33 -15.38 3.22 2.04
C MET A 33 -14.03 3.84 1.62
N PHE A 34 -13.31 4.49 2.54
CA PHE A 34 -11.96 4.99 2.29
C PHE A 34 -10.96 3.85 2.04
N CYS A 35 -11.06 2.75 2.80
CA CYS A 35 -10.22 1.57 2.59
C CYS A 35 -10.48 0.94 1.21
N PHE A 36 -11.74 0.79 0.80
CA PHE A 36 -12.07 0.25 -0.52
C PHE A 36 -11.56 1.11 -1.67
N ASN A 37 -11.65 2.44 -1.56
CA ASN A 37 -11.14 3.35 -2.58
C ASN A 37 -9.60 3.27 -2.71
N ASN A 38 -8.90 3.19 -1.57
CA ASN A 38 -7.45 3.01 -1.57
C ASN A 38 -7.06 1.67 -2.23
N ASN A 39 -7.82 0.60 -2.00
CA ASN A 39 -7.58 -0.71 -2.62
C ASN A 39 -7.60 -0.63 -4.14
N ALA A 40 -8.65 -0.06 -4.73
CA ALA A 40 -8.77 0.04 -6.18
C ALA A 40 -7.64 0.88 -6.83
N GLN A 41 -7.23 1.97 -6.19
CA GLN A 41 -6.13 2.81 -6.67
C GLN A 41 -4.78 2.08 -6.61
N MET A 42 -4.53 1.34 -5.53
CA MET A 42 -3.31 0.57 -5.36
C MET A 42 -3.24 -0.65 -6.28
N ASP A 43 -4.35 -1.35 -6.50
CA ASP A 43 -4.42 -2.47 -7.44
C ASP A 43 -4.14 -1.98 -8.87
N LYS A 44 -4.68 -0.81 -9.23
CA LYS A 44 -4.32 -0.14 -10.48
C LYS A 44 -2.84 0.20 -10.52
N ALA A 45 -2.29 0.79 -9.46
CA ALA A 45 -0.87 1.15 -9.40
C ALA A 45 0.04 -0.07 -9.56
N VAL A 46 -0.30 -1.22 -8.95
CA VAL A 46 0.46 -2.46 -9.12
C VAL A 46 0.34 -3.03 -10.52
N LYS A 47 -0.84 -2.94 -11.14
CA LYS A 47 -1.02 -3.35 -12.54
C LYS A 47 -0.24 -2.45 -13.50
N ASP A 48 -0.23 -1.14 -13.27
CA ASP A 48 0.55 -0.18 -14.06
C ASP A 48 2.06 -0.43 -13.87
N LEU A 49 2.49 -0.76 -12.65
CA LEU A 49 3.86 -1.18 -12.36
C LEU A 49 4.24 -2.46 -13.13
N ASP A 50 3.39 -3.49 -13.13
CA ASP A 50 3.65 -4.73 -13.88
C ASP A 50 3.77 -4.45 -15.38
N ASN A 51 2.84 -3.67 -15.95
CA ASN A 51 2.91 -3.27 -17.35
C ASN A 51 4.21 -2.53 -17.67
N ASP A 52 4.63 -1.60 -16.82
CA ASP A 52 5.89 -0.86 -17.01
C ASP A 52 7.12 -1.76 -16.91
N VAL A 53 7.12 -2.72 -15.98
CA VAL A 53 8.17 -3.74 -15.88
C VAL A 53 8.24 -4.60 -17.13
N GLN A 54 7.11 -5.12 -17.63
CA GLN A 54 7.09 -5.90 -18.87
C GLN A 54 7.57 -5.07 -20.07
N ASN A 55 7.15 -3.81 -20.15
CA ASN A 55 7.58 -2.91 -21.22
C ASN A 55 9.09 -2.69 -21.18
N ILE A 56 9.66 -2.36 -20.02
CA ILE A 56 11.10 -2.11 -19.86
C ILE A 56 11.91 -3.37 -20.11
N TYR A 57 11.43 -4.52 -19.64
CA TYR A 57 12.09 -5.81 -19.86
C TYR A 57 12.27 -6.15 -21.34
N ASN A 58 11.29 -5.76 -22.18
CA ASN A 58 11.34 -5.98 -23.63
C ASN A 58 12.16 -4.93 -24.40
N LEU A 59 12.69 -3.90 -23.72
CA LEU A 59 13.60 -2.92 -24.31
C LEU A 59 15.06 -3.37 -24.24
N ALA A 60 15.97 -2.58 -24.80
CA ALA A 60 17.40 -2.84 -24.69
C ALA A 60 17.89 -2.79 -23.23
N GLU A 61 18.97 -3.51 -22.94
CA GLU A 61 19.67 -3.41 -21.65
C GLU A 61 20.08 -1.96 -21.37
N GLY A 62 19.93 -1.53 -20.11
CA GLY A 62 20.13 -0.14 -19.67
C GLY A 62 18.94 0.78 -19.94
N ALA A 63 17.88 0.31 -20.59
CA ALA A 63 16.63 1.07 -20.68
C ALA A 63 16.04 1.28 -19.28
N SER A 64 15.70 2.53 -18.95
CA SER A 64 15.19 2.88 -17.64
C SER A 64 13.96 3.78 -17.68
N LYS A 65 13.18 3.73 -16.61
CA LYS A 65 11.97 4.54 -16.43
C LYS A 65 11.77 4.84 -14.95
N LEU A 66 11.31 6.06 -14.67
CA LEU A 66 10.83 6.41 -13.35
C LEU A 66 9.32 6.14 -13.28
N PHE A 67 8.93 5.13 -12.50
CA PHE A 67 7.54 4.82 -12.22
C PHE A 67 7.02 5.73 -11.10
N LYS A 68 6.03 6.57 -11.43
CA LYS A 68 5.32 7.44 -10.47
C LYS A 68 3.89 6.95 -10.34
N ALA A 69 3.64 6.12 -9.33
CA ALA A 69 2.27 5.76 -8.98
C ALA A 69 1.58 6.90 -8.21
N SER A 70 0.28 7.02 -8.43
CA SER A 70 -0.59 7.77 -7.51
C SER A 70 -0.89 6.85 -6.32
N ILE A 71 0.01 6.87 -5.33
CA ILE A 71 -0.15 6.12 -4.08
C ILE A 71 -0.96 7.00 -3.11
N PRO A 72 -2.10 6.52 -2.57
CA PRO A 72 -2.86 7.26 -1.58
C PRO A 72 -2.05 7.56 -0.32
N SER A 73 -2.39 8.65 0.36
CA SER A 73 -1.74 9.01 1.63
C SER A 73 -1.92 7.90 2.66
N GLY A 74 -0.83 7.54 3.34
CA GLY A 74 -0.81 6.47 4.33
C GLY A 74 -0.63 5.06 3.75
N SER A 75 -0.68 4.88 2.43
CA SER A 75 -0.37 3.60 1.78
C SER A 75 1.04 3.57 1.19
N SER A 76 1.56 2.38 0.95
CA SER A 76 2.86 2.18 0.29
C SER A 76 2.90 0.91 -0.57
N ILE A 77 3.68 0.97 -1.64
CA ILE A 77 4.05 -0.18 -2.48
C ILE A 77 5.48 -0.55 -2.12
N CYS A 78 5.69 -1.78 -1.67
CA CYS A 78 6.99 -2.27 -1.29
C CYS A 78 7.47 -3.33 -2.26
N VAL A 79 8.67 -3.15 -2.81
CA VAL A 79 9.35 -4.15 -3.63
C VAL A 79 10.24 -4.95 -2.69
N VAL A 80 10.01 -6.26 -2.63
CA VAL A 80 10.64 -7.15 -1.66
C VAL A 80 11.54 -8.16 -2.36
N ASN A 81 12.68 -8.43 -1.75
CA ASN A 81 13.54 -9.54 -2.17
C ASN A 81 12.93 -10.86 -1.70
N THR A 82 12.52 -11.72 -2.63
CA THR A 82 11.84 -12.99 -2.31
C THR A 82 12.75 -14.01 -1.62
N SER A 83 14.06 -13.94 -1.86
CA SER A 83 15.05 -14.84 -1.26
C SER A 83 15.32 -14.49 0.20
N ASP A 84 15.21 -13.22 0.54
CA ASP A 84 15.41 -12.70 1.90
C ASP A 84 14.49 -11.49 2.14
N PRO A 85 13.24 -11.76 2.54
CA PRO A 85 12.23 -10.73 2.81
C PRO A 85 12.44 -9.99 4.14
N GLY A 86 13.55 -10.24 4.84
CA GLY A 86 13.87 -9.71 6.16
C GLY A 86 13.80 -8.18 6.25
N ILE A 87 13.66 -7.69 7.48
CA ILE A 87 13.61 -6.25 7.79
C ILE A 87 14.89 -5.57 7.31
N ASN A 88 14.75 -4.42 6.65
CA ASN A 88 15.86 -3.57 6.21
C ASN A 88 16.01 -2.36 7.15
N THR A 89 16.91 -1.43 6.82
CA THR A 89 17.12 -0.19 7.58
C THR A 89 15.82 0.60 7.74
N PRO A 90 15.57 1.21 8.91
CA PRO A 90 14.42 2.08 9.13
C PRO A 90 14.28 3.13 8.01
N GLY A 91 13.08 3.22 7.42
CA GLY A 91 12.79 4.13 6.31
C GLY A 91 12.74 3.49 4.93
N TYR A 92 13.18 2.23 4.77
CA TYR A 92 13.10 1.52 3.49
C TYR A 92 12.06 0.40 3.50
N TRP A 93 12.28 -0.67 4.25
CA TRP A 93 11.36 -1.80 4.41
C TRP A 93 11.36 -2.23 5.87
N MET A 94 10.32 -1.79 6.59
CA MET A 94 10.15 -2.09 8.01
C MET A 94 8.68 -2.40 8.28
N PRO A 95 8.21 -3.59 7.87
CA PRO A 95 6.87 -4.03 8.19
C PRO A 95 6.67 -4.15 9.71
N ASN A 96 5.41 -4.21 10.14
CA ASN A 96 5.09 -4.42 11.55
C ASN A 96 5.73 -5.74 12.03
N PRO A 97 6.57 -5.73 13.09
CA PRO A 97 7.24 -6.93 13.61
C PRO A 97 6.27 -8.08 13.91
N ASP A 98 5.06 -7.78 14.37
CA ASP A 98 4.05 -8.79 14.70
C ASP A 98 3.48 -9.47 13.45
N LEU A 99 3.49 -8.77 12.31
CA LEU A 99 3.03 -9.28 11.01
C LEU A 99 4.16 -9.92 10.21
N MET A 100 5.42 -9.68 10.57
CA MET A 100 6.59 -10.13 9.82
C MET A 100 6.57 -11.64 9.52
N PRO A 101 6.29 -12.55 10.47
CA PRO A 101 6.27 -13.98 10.18
C PRO A 101 5.24 -14.37 9.11
N ILE A 102 4.09 -13.68 9.10
CA ILE A 102 3.02 -13.90 8.13
C ILE A 102 3.43 -13.35 6.77
N ILE A 103 4.01 -12.15 6.75
CA ILE A 103 4.50 -11.48 5.53
C ILE A 103 5.56 -12.34 4.85
N GLU A 104 6.56 -12.80 5.59
CA GLU A 104 7.61 -13.68 5.07
C GLU A 104 7.04 -15.00 4.53
N GLN A 105 6.09 -15.60 5.26
CA GLN A 105 5.43 -16.82 4.82
C GLN A 105 4.67 -16.59 3.50
N GLN A 106 3.90 -15.51 3.38
CA GLN A 106 3.15 -15.21 2.15
C GLN A 106 4.07 -14.90 0.97
N ILE A 107 5.14 -14.12 1.20
CA ILE A 107 6.15 -13.81 0.18
C ILE A 107 6.77 -15.11 -0.35
N ARG A 108 7.18 -16.01 0.54
CA ARG A 108 7.80 -17.29 0.15
C ARG A 108 6.81 -18.22 -0.56
N LEU A 109 5.59 -18.38 -0.03
CA LEU A 109 4.57 -19.28 -0.61
C LEU A 109 4.13 -18.83 -2.01
N LYS A 110 3.96 -17.54 -2.23
CA LYS A 110 3.48 -16.99 -3.50
C LYS A 110 4.61 -16.55 -4.44
N ASN A 111 5.85 -16.63 -3.98
CA ASN A 111 7.01 -16.01 -4.63
C ASN A 111 6.71 -14.55 -5.02
N ALA A 112 6.13 -13.80 -4.07
CA ALA A 112 5.63 -12.46 -4.28
C ALA A 112 6.76 -11.45 -4.02
N ASN A 113 7.05 -10.61 -5.01
CA ASN A 113 8.09 -9.58 -4.97
C ASN A 113 7.53 -8.17 -4.80
N VAL A 114 6.21 -8.04 -4.63
CA VAL A 114 5.53 -6.79 -4.30
C VAL A 114 4.58 -7.00 -3.13
N TRP A 115 4.64 -6.10 -2.15
CA TRP A 115 3.77 -6.04 -0.98
C TRP A 115 3.05 -4.69 -0.95
N ILE A 116 1.73 -4.70 -0.74
CA ILE A 116 0.95 -3.49 -0.57
C ILE A 116 0.57 -3.32 0.90
N ASN A 117 1.04 -2.23 1.50
CA ASN A 117 0.58 -1.80 2.81
C ASN A 117 -0.46 -0.68 2.63
N TYR A 118 -1.72 -0.99 2.96
CA TYR A 118 -2.83 -0.05 2.91
C TYR A 118 -2.95 0.80 4.19
N ASN A 119 -2.24 0.43 5.27
CA ASN A 119 -2.36 0.99 6.62
C ASN A 119 -3.82 1.01 7.13
N CYS A 120 -4.58 -0.01 6.74
CA CYS A 120 -6.01 -0.16 7.01
C CYS A 120 -6.31 -1.47 7.76
N GLY A 121 -5.31 -2.08 8.41
CA GLY A 121 -5.43 -3.37 9.09
C GLY A 121 -5.02 -4.56 8.20
N SER A 122 -5.61 -5.73 8.44
CA SER A 122 -5.16 -7.06 7.98
C SER A 122 -5.37 -7.37 6.48
N ASN A 123 -5.72 -6.39 5.65
CA ASN A 123 -6.03 -6.60 4.23
C ASN A 123 -4.84 -6.32 3.31
N GLU A 124 -3.62 -6.41 3.82
CA GLU A 124 -2.39 -6.24 3.04
C GLU A 124 -2.29 -7.35 1.99
N GLN A 125 -1.93 -6.97 0.76
CA GLN A 125 -1.93 -7.86 -0.39
C GLN A 125 -0.53 -8.04 -0.98
N THR A 126 -0.26 -9.27 -1.42
CA THR A 126 0.97 -9.66 -2.11
C THR A 126 0.73 -9.82 -3.59
N TYR A 127 1.68 -9.35 -4.39
CA TYR A 127 1.68 -9.51 -5.84
C TYR A 127 3.00 -10.11 -6.32
N ARG A 128 2.92 -10.89 -7.38
CA ARG A 128 4.07 -11.38 -8.13
C ARG A 128 4.10 -10.68 -9.47
N ILE A 129 5.11 -9.84 -9.66
CA ILE A 129 5.40 -9.17 -10.93
C ILE A 129 6.55 -9.92 -11.61
N GLY A 130 6.35 -10.36 -12.85
CA GLY A 130 7.39 -11.06 -13.61
C GLY A 130 8.62 -10.18 -13.83
N HIS A 131 9.82 -10.77 -13.80
CA HIS A 131 11.10 -10.10 -14.08
C HIS A 131 11.51 -8.96 -13.13
N LEU A 132 10.65 -8.51 -12.21
CA LEU A 132 10.97 -7.48 -11.23
C LEU A 132 11.87 -8.00 -10.10
N ARG A 133 12.94 -7.28 -9.78
CA ARG A 133 13.80 -7.57 -8.63
C ARG A 133 14.16 -6.30 -7.87
N ALA A 134 13.99 -6.35 -6.55
CA ALA A 134 14.52 -5.32 -5.65
C ALA A 134 16.06 -5.36 -5.68
N VAL A 135 16.70 -4.21 -5.89
CA VAL A 135 18.16 -4.10 -5.88
C VAL A 135 18.61 -3.22 -4.73
N ARG A 136 19.68 -3.65 -4.05
CA ARG A 136 20.26 -2.93 -2.92
C ARG A 136 20.84 -1.60 -3.36
N GLN A 137 20.42 -0.52 -2.70
CA GLN A 137 20.96 0.82 -2.89
C GLN A 137 22.10 1.13 -1.91
N PRO A 138 23.00 2.07 -2.24
CA PRO A 138 24.00 2.58 -1.31
C PRO A 138 23.34 3.10 -0.03
N GLY A 139 23.82 2.64 1.13
CA GLY A 139 23.27 3.02 2.44
C GLY A 139 22.18 2.08 2.99
N MET A 140 21.70 1.11 2.22
CA MET A 140 20.80 0.05 2.74
C MET A 140 21.58 -1.06 3.45
N THR A 141 21.07 -1.50 4.60
CA THR A 141 21.54 -2.66 5.37
C THR A 141 20.62 -3.85 5.13
N GLY A 142 20.90 -4.66 4.10
CA GLY A 142 20.08 -5.83 3.79
C GLY A 142 20.05 -6.16 2.31
N THR A 143 18.93 -6.73 1.86
CA THR A 143 18.79 -7.44 0.58
C THR A 143 18.18 -6.61 -0.55
N GLY A 144 17.96 -5.33 -0.29
CA GLY A 144 17.46 -4.36 -1.26
C GLY A 144 15.94 -4.18 -1.26
N SER A 145 15.20 -4.75 -0.30
CA SER A 145 13.77 -4.47 -0.14
C SER A 145 13.53 -3.00 0.26
N PHE A 146 12.53 -2.35 -0.34
CA PHE A 146 12.17 -0.95 -0.05
C PHE A 146 10.68 -0.68 -0.33
N CYS A 147 10.16 0.44 0.19
CA CYS A 147 8.80 0.93 -0.03
C CYS A 147 8.79 2.32 -0.66
N ALA A 148 7.92 2.51 -1.65
CA ALA A 148 7.51 3.82 -2.16
C ALA A 148 6.16 4.18 -1.54
N SER A 149 6.09 5.36 -0.91
CA SER A 149 4.87 5.92 -0.31
C SER A 149 4.26 7.00 -1.21
N SER A 150 3.16 7.63 -0.78
CA SER A 150 2.53 8.77 -1.47
C SER A 150 3.54 9.81 -1.97
N GLY A 151 3.55 10.05 -3.29
CA GLY A 151 4.45 10.99 -3.96
C GLY A 151 5.86 10.46 -4.25
N GLY A 152 6.20 9.27 -3.76
CA GLY A 152 7.45 8.57 -4.07
C GLY A 152 7.47 7.96 -5.46
N SER A 153 8.67 7.58 -5.90
CA SER A 153 8.88 6.92 -7.20
C SER A 153 9.67 5.62 -7.05
N ILE A 154 9.47 4.73 -8.02
CA ILE A 154 10.26 3.53 -8.20
C ILE A 154 11.05 3.70 -9.49
N TYR A 155 12.37 3.71 -9.39
CA TYR A 155 13.24 3.68 -10.56
C TYR A 155 13.35 2.24 -11.05
N LEU A 156 13.10 2.04 -12.34
CA LEU A 156 13.13 0.74 -13.02
C LEU A 156 14.20 0.76 -14.10
N GLU A 157 15.03 -0.27 -14.18
CA GLU A 157 16.09 -0.40 -15.17
C GLU A 157 16.21 -1.84 -15.69
N ASN A 158 16.33 -2.01 -17.00
CA ASN A 158 16.55 -3.32 -17.60
C ASN A 158 18.01 -3.76 -17.39
N ALA A 159 18.22 -4.77 -16.56
CA ALA A 159 19.52 -5.41 -16.31
C ALA A 159 19.78 -6.63 -17.24
N GLY A 160 19.11 -6.68 -18.39
CA GLY A 160 19.22 -7.72 -19.42
C GLY A 160 18.41 -8.98 -19.12
N THR A 161 18.49 -9.51 -17.89
CA THR A 161 17.76 -10.73 -17.48
C THR A 161 16.60 -10.48 -16.53
N TYR A 162 16.53 -9.27 -15.97
CA TYR A 162 15.49 -8.82 -15.05
C TYR A 162 15.40 -7.30 -15.07
N VAL A 163 14.33 -6.75 -14.50
CA VAL A 163 14.18 -5.32 -14.25
C VAL A 163 14.57 -5.02 -12.80
N ALA A 164 15.66 -4.28 -12.65
CA ALA A 164 16.13 -3.77 -11.37
C ALA A 164 15.19 -2.67 -10.89
N ALA A 165 14.69 -2.81 -9.67
CA ALA A 165 13.89 -1.79 -8.99
C ALA A 165 14.66 -1.19 -7.83
N MET A 166 14.58 0.13 -7.75
CA MET A 166 15.29 0.97 -6.80
C MET A 166 14.36 2.09 -6.35
N LEU A 167 14.54 2.61 -5.13
CA LEU A 167 13.81 3.80 -4.70
C LEU A 167 14.29 5.01 -5.53
N GLY A 168 13.36 5.71 -6.18
CA GLY A 168 13.65 6.80 -7.11
C GLY A 168 13.33 8.18 -6.55
#